data_AF-A0A853FVB2-F1
#
_entry.id   AF-A0A853FVB2-F1
#
_cell.length_a   1.000
_cell.length_b   1.000
_cell.length_c   1.000
_cell.angle_alpha   90.00
_cell.angle_beta   90.00
_cell.angle_gamma   90.00
#
_symmetry.space_group_name_H-M   'P 1'
#
loop_
_entity.id
_entity.type
_entity.pdbx_description
1 polymer ?
#
loop_
_entity_poly.entity_id
_entity_poly.type
_entity_poly.pdbx_seq_one_letter_code
_entity_poly.pdbx_strand_id
1 'polypeptide(L)'
;MRTLAFGQNARTDLAGAAQLAMAQLKENPADGYTLFVGDIAALALNEGLFSKLSYNSKMDLAPITQLVDSPILLVVNEKGSYKSVQDVVDAAKTAPMPHIAYRGAVEGLQSVVSGEVDFMYDAIPSSGPLVKGERLRAIAVDIRVNCVHPSYIWTPLVQDRLIKEYGDKERALNAIKAMNPMGRLVEPEDVAAAVAFLASEDARMINGADLVVDGGRLIQ
;
A
#
# COMPACT_ATOMS: atom_id res chain seq x y z
N MET A 1 5.62 32.94 -29.51
CA MET A 1 4.15 32.85 -29.67
C MET A 1 3.81 31.37 -29.85
N ARG A 2 2.85 30.86 -29.06
CA ARG A 2 2.22 29.52 -29.06
C ARG A 2 2.86 28.43 -28.18
N THR A 3 2.44 28.47 -26.92
CA THR A 3 2.08 27.33 -26.06
C THR A 3 1.45 26.19 -26.87
N LEU A 4 2.05 25.00 -26.82
CA LEU A 4 1.42 23.75 -27.28
C LEU A 4 0.83 23.05 -26.06
N ALA A 5 -0.49 22.98 -26.04
CA ALA A 5 -1.26 22.27 -25.02
C ALA A 5 -1.02 20.75 -25.16
N PHE A 6 -0.65 20.11 -24.05
CA PHE A 6 -0.63 18.65 -23.92
C PHE A 6 -2.07 18.13 -24.00
N GLY A 7 -2.44 17.56 -25.15
CA GLY A 7 -3.62 16.70 -25.26
C GLY A 7 -3.24 15.29 -24.80
N GLN A 8 -3.20 15.05 -23.49
CA GLN A 8 -2.95 13.72 -22.93
C GLN A 8 -4.27 13.07 -22.50
N ASN A 9 -4.59 11.92 -23.06
CA ASN A 9 -5.65 11.04 -22.57
C ASN A 9 -5.14 10.24 -21.35
N ALA A 10 -4.63 10.93 -20.33
CA ALA A 10 -4.36 10.32 -19.04
C ALA A 10 -5.70 10.12 -18.33
N ARG A 11 -6.10 8.86 -18.11
CA ARG A 11 -7.29 8.54 -17.30
C ARG A 11 -6.82 8.33 -15.87
N THR A 12 -7.08 9.33 -15.03
CA THR A 12 -6.72 9.33 -13.62
C THR A 12 -7.80 8.69 -12.78
N ASP A 13 -7.40 7.85 -11.82
CA ASP A 13 -8.28 7.36 -10.77
C ASP A 13 -8.57 8.48 -9.76
N LEU A 14 -9.85 8.75 -9.53
CA LEU A 14 -10.34 9.59 -8.45
C LEU A 14 -11.42 8.78 -7.73
N ALA A 15 -11.05 8.25 -6.56
CA ALA A 15 -11.96 7.75 -5.54
C ALA A 15 -13.05 6.77 -6.04
N GLY A 16 -12.66 5.55 -6.44
CA GLY A 16 -13.59 4.43 -6.63
C GLY A 16 -14.04 4.16 -8.07
N ALA A 17 -13.52 4.90 -9.05
CA ALA A 17 -13.76 4.66 -10.48
C ALA A 17 -12.80 3.64 -11.11
N ALA A 18 -11.85 3.13 -10.33
CA ALA A 18 -10.72 2.31 -10.79
C ALA A 18 -11.13 1.09 -11.63
N GLN A 19 -12.21 0.40 -11.25
CA GLN A 19 -12.68 -0.79 -11.97
C GLN A 19 -13.30 -0.48 -13.34
N LEU A 20 -13.99 0.65 -13.48
CA LEU A 20 -14.54 1.10 -14.77
C LEU A 20 -13.42 1.60 -15.69
N ALA A 21 -12.45 2.32 -15.14
CA ALA A 21 -11.28 2.77 -15.87
C ALA A 21 -10.46 1.59 -16.41
N MET A 22 -10.25 0.55 -15.58
CA MET A 22 -9.60 -0.71 -15.96
C MET A 22 -10.38 -1.48 -17.02
N ALA A 23 -11.71 -1.58 -16.88
CA ALA A 23 -12.56 -2.25 -17.86
C ALA A 23 -12.47 -1.58 -19.24
N GLN A 24 -12.46 -0.24 -19.30
CA GLN A 24 -12.28 0.43 -20.58
C GLN A 24 -10.84 0.32 -21.10
N LEU A 25 -9.83 0.44 -20.24
CA LEU A 25 -8.44 0.33 -20.67
C LEU A 25 -8.19 -0.97 -21.43
N LYS A 26 -8.76 -2.08 -20.95
CA LYS A 26 -8.69 -3.39 -21.60
C LYS A 26 -9.28 -3.42 -23.01
N GLU A 27 -10.32 -2.65 -23.26
CA GLU A 27 -10.98 -2.58 -24.57
C GLU A 27 -10.18 -1.72 -25.58
N ASN A 28 -9.19 -0.94 -25.12
CA ASN A 28 -8.37 -0.13 -26.01
C ASN A 28 -7.23 -0.97 -26.63
N PRO A 29 -6.86 -0.74 -27.90
CA PRO A 29 -5.67 -1.32 -28.48
C PRO A 29 -4.41 -0.95 -27.68
N ALA A 30 -3.48 -1.89 -27.54
CA ALA A 30 -2.15 -1.62 -26.99
C ALA A 30 -1.35 -0.75 -27.97
N ASP A 31 -1.53 0.57 -27.87
CA ASP A 31 -1.02 1.57 -28.81
C ASP A 31 0.28 2.26 -28.34
N GLY A 32 0.70 2.02 -27.10
CA GLY A 32 1.88 2.64 -26.49
C GLY A 32 1.68 4.10 -26.07
N TYR A 33 0.49 4.68 -26.26
CA TYR A 33 0.16 6.05 -25.88
C TYR A 33 -0.90 6.13 -24.78
N THR A 34 -1.64 5.04 -24.56
CA THR A 34 -2.62 4.95 -23.49
C THR A 34 -1.95 4.50 -22.19
N LEU A 35 -1.89 5.40 -21.21
CA LEU A 35 -1.38 5.13 -19.87
C LEU A 35 -2.53 5.06 -18.86
N PHE A 36 -2.43 4.09 -17.95
CA PHE A 36 -3.29 4.00 -16.78
C PHE A 36 -2.47 4.23 -15.52
N VAL A 37 -2.95 5.15 -14.69
CA VAL A 37 -2.39 5.38 -13.36
C VAL A 37 -3.34 4.71 -12.38
N GLY A 38 -2.99 3.47 -11.98
CA GLY A 38 -3.78 2.67 -11.05
C GLY A 38 -3.33 2.88 -9.61
N ASP A 39 -4.29 2.81 -8.70
CA ASP A 39 -4.05 2.72 -7.26
C ASP A 39 -4.05 1.26 -6.77
N ILE A 40 -3.80 1.06 -5.47
CA ILE A 40 -3.74 -0.28 -4.86
C ILE A 40 -5.08 -1.02 -4.96
N ALA A 41 -6.21 -0.30 -5.02
CA ALA A 41 -7.53 -0.89 -5.06
C ALA A 41 -7.76 -1.58 -6.42
N ALA A 42 -7.45 -0.90 -7.53
CA ALA A 42 -7.55 -1.49 -8.86
C ALA A 42 -6.56 -2.62 -9.10
N LEU A 43 -5.31 -2.47 -8.66
CA LEU A 43 -4.22 -3.35 -9.07
C LEU A 43 -4.00 -4.55 -8.13
N ALA A 44 -4.48 -4.51 -6.89
CA ALA A 44 -4.20 -5.57 -5.92
C ALA A 44 -5.42 -6.02 -5.09
N LEU A 45 -6.21 -5.09 -4.52
CA LEU A 45 -7.27 -5.46 -3.58
C LEU A 45 -8.49 -6.11 -4.27
N ASN A 46 -8.86 -5.61 -5.45
CA ASN A 46 -10.04 -6.08 -6.15
C ASN A 46 -10.03 -7.58 -6.47
N GLU A 47 -8.85 -8.18 -6.70
CA GLU A 47 -8.71 -9.62 -6.96
C GLU A 47 -9.14 -10.48 -5.77
N GLY A 48 -8.98 -9.98 -4.54
CA GLY A 48 -9.42 -10.65 -3.32
C GLY A 48 -10.86 -10.31 -2.91
N LEU A 49 -11.36 -9.14 -3.31
CA LEU A 49 -12.69 -8.63 -2.93
C LEU A 49 -13.81 -9.13 -3.85
N PHE A 50 -13.54 -9.25 -5.16
CA PHE A 50 -14.55 -9.61 -6.14
C PHE A 50 -14.30 -11.00 -6.71
N SER A 51 -15.34 -11.83 -6.69
CA SER A 51 -15.30 -13.18 -7.26
C SER A 51 -15.14 -13.21 -8.78
N LYS A 52 -15.44 -12.10 -9.46
CA LYS A 52 -15.27 -11.96 -10.92
C LYS A 52 -14.90 -10.53 -11.28
N LEU A 53 -13.72 -10.37 -11.89
CA LEU A 53 -13.26 -9.12 -12.47
C LEU A 53 -13.30 -9.18 -14.00
N SER A 54 -13.44 -8.02 -14.64
CA SER A 54 -13.37 -7.88 -16.11
C SER A 54 -11.94 -7.88 -16.64
N TYR A 55 -10.94 -7.74 -15.77
CA TYR A 55 -9.52 -7.63 -16.11
C TYR A 55 -8.66 -8.55 -15.22
N ASN A 56 -7.44 -8.82 -15.68
CA ASN A 56 -6.37 -9.45 -14.91
C ASN A 56 -5.21 -8.45 -14.75
N SER A 57 -4.91 -8.03 -13.52
CA SER A 57 -3.93 -6.96 -13.27
C SER A 57 -2.51 -7.31 -13.73
N LYS A 58 -2.16 -8.59 -13.74
CA LYS A 58 -0.81 -9.10 -14.05
C LYS A 58 -0.61 -9.39 -15.53
N MET A 59 -1.67 -9.83 -16.21
CA MET A 59 -1.60 -10.29 -17.61
C MET A 59 -2.05 -9.24 -18.61
N ASP A 60 -2.98 -8.36 -18.22
CA ASP A 60 -3.57 -7.38 -19.14
C ASP A 60 -2.78 -6.05 -19.16
N LEU A 61 -1.81 -5.86 -18.25
CA LEU A 61 -1.03 -4.62 -18.10
C LEU A 61 0.48 -4.86 -18.19
N ALA A 62 1.18 -3.98 -18.90
CA ALA A 62 2.63 -3.88 -18.83
C ALA A 62 3.03 -2.84 -17.77
N PRO A 63 3.75 -3.21 -16.69
CA PRO A 63 4.22 -2.24 -15.70
C PRO A 63 5.30 -1.35 -16.34
N ILE A 64 5.23 -0.04 -16.09
CA ILE A 64 6.24 0.94 -16.54
C ILE A 64 7.07 1.40 -15.35
N THR A 65 6.44 2.13 -14.43
CA THR A 65 7.09 2.67 -13.24
C THR A 65 6.04 3.12 -12.21
N GLN A 66 6.45 3.26 -10.96
CA GLN A 66 5.62 3.88 -9.92
C GLN A 66 5.61 5.40 -10.13
N LEU A 67 4.42 5.97 -10.31
CA LEU A 67 4.27 7.42 -10.55
C LEU A 67 3.99 8.22 -9.28
N VAL A 68 3.31 7.61 -8.31
CA VAL A 68 2.87 8.27 -7.09
C VAL A 68 3.11 7.33 -5.92
N ASP A 69 3.77 7.86 -4.90
CA ASP A 69 3.66 7.36 -3.54
C ASP A 69 2.84 8.37 -2.75
N SER A 70 1.81 7.90 -2.05
CA SER A 70 0.86 8.78 -1.36
C SER A 70 0.71 8.34 0.09
N PRO A 71 1.28 9.08 1.06
CA PRO A 71 1.13 8.75 2.45
C PRO A 71 -0.35 8.83 2.87
N ILE A 72 -0.76 7.85 3.67
CA ILE A 72 -2.09 7.78 4.27
C ILE A 72 -2.00 8.42 5.66
N LEU A 73 -2.92 9.34 5.95
CA LEU A 73 -3.05 10.01 7.22
C LEU A 73 -4.03 9.26 8.12
N LEU A 74 -3.74 9.18 9.41
CA LEU A 74 -4.77 8.87 10.40
C LEU A 74 -5.49 10.17 10.76
N VAL A 75 -6.76 10.29 10.42
CA VAL A 75 -7.55 11.51 10.67
C VAL A 75 -8.62 11.24 11.72
N VAL A 76 -8.76 12.20 12.64
CA VAL A 76 -9.81 12.23 13.68
C VAL A 76 -10.66 13.47 13.51
N ASN A 77 -11.86 13.47 14.13
CA ASN A 77 -12.66 14.67 14.24
C ASN A 77 -11.89 15.76 15.02
N GLU A 78 -11.81 16.98 14.47
CA GLU A 78 -11.06 18.08 15.13
C GLU A 78 -11.61 18.42 16.52
N LYS A 79 -12.92 18.24 16.74
CA LYS A 79 -13.61 18.47 18.02
C LYS A 79 -13.80 17.21 18.86
N GLY A 80 -13.39 16.04 18.35
CA GLY A 80 -13.52 14.75 19.03
C GLY A 80 -12.56 14.56 20.20
N SER A 81 -12.63 13.39 20.83
CA SER A 81 -11.84 13.06 22.03
C SER A 81 -10.37 12.72 21.74
N TYR A 82 -10.06 12.24 20.54
CA TYR A 82 -8.69 11.89 20.15
C TYR A 82 -7.95 13.12 19.61
N LYS A 83 -6.72 13.34 20.08
CA LYS A 83 -5.82 14.44 19.67
C LYS A 83 -4.45 13.95 19.24
N SER A 84 -4.12 12.70 19.59
CA SER A 84 -2.86 12.06 19.31
C SER A 84 -3.05 10.57 19.01
N VAL A 85 -2.01 9.93 18.47
CA VAL A 85 -1.99 8.47 18.31
C VAL A 85 -2.02 7.77 19.67
N GLN A 86 -1.42 8.37 20.70
CA GLN A 86 -1.43 7.81 22.04
C GLN A 86 -2.85 7.67 22.59
N ASP A 87 -3.74 8.65 22.33
CA ASP A 87 -5.13 8.58 22.76
C ASP A 87 -5.87 7.39 22.11
N VAL A 88 -5.62 7.15 20.82
CA VAL A 88 -6.20 6.01 20.09
C VAL A 88 -5.65 4.69 20.62
N VAL A 89 -4.34 4.61 20.87
CA VAL A 89 -3.68 3.43 21.43
C VAL A 89 -4.19 3.10 22.82
N ASP A 90 -4.37 4.10 23.68
CA ASP A 90 -4.85 3.87 25.04
C ASP A 90 -6.33 3.50 25.06
N ALA A 91 -7.16 4.10 24.21
CA ALA A 91 -8.54 3.67 24.02
C ALA A 91 -8.62 2.20 23.56
N ALA A 92 -7.81 1.83 22.55
CA ALA A 92 -7.75 0.47 21.99
C ALA A 92 -7.37 -0.61 23.02
N LYS A 93 -6.54 -0.27 24.02
CA LYS A 93 -6.18 -1.19 25.11
C LYS A 93 -7.34 -1.45 26.08
N THR A 94 -8.27 -0.50 26.19
CA THR A 94 -9.38 -0.56 27.15
C THR A 94 -10.66 -1.14 26.57
N ALA A 95 -10.86 -1.05 25.26
CA ALA A 95 -12.04 -1.55 24.57
C ALA A 95 -11.73 -1.97 23.13
N PRO A 96 -12.46 -2.97 22.58
CA PRO A 96 -12.38 -3.31 21.16
C PRO A 96 -12.78 -2.11 20.28
N MET A 97 -12.06 -1.90 19.17
CA MET A 97 -12.41 -0.91 18.16
C MET A 97 -13.02 -1.60 16.94
N PRO A 98 -14.35 -1.58 16.78
CA PRO A 98 -15.01 -2.24 15.65
C PRO A 98 -14.71 -1.52 14.34
N HIS A 99 -14.39 -2.29 13.30
CA HIS A 99 -14.25 -1.76 11.95
C HIS A 99 -15.63 -1.40 11.36
N ILE A 100 -15.77 -0.16 10.88
CA ILE A 100 -16.99 0.32 10.20
C ILE A 100 -16.71 0.37 8.70
N ALA A 101 -17.41 -0.48 7.93
CA ALA A 101 -17.20 -0.59 6.49
C ALA A 101 -18.01 0.45 5.71
N TYR A 102 -17.34 1.18 4.82
CA TYR A 102 -17.95 2.13 3.88
C TYR A 102 -17.75 1.67 2.44
N ARG A 103 -18.60 2.13 1.51
CA ARG A 103 -18.44 1.83 0.07
C ARG A 103 -17.43 2.74 -0.62
N GLY A 104 -16.94 3.77 0.07
CA GLY A 104 -15.88 4.64 -0.41
C GLY A 104 -15.38 5.61 0.67
N ALA A 105 -14.21 6.20 0.42
CA ALA A 105 -13.55 7.09 1.36
C ALA A 105 -14.38 8.34 1.69
N VAL A 106 -15.13 8.89 0.72
CA VAL A 106 -15.94 10.10 0.93
C VAL A 106 -17.02 9.90 1.99
N GLU A 107 -17.71 8.77 1.98
CA GLU A 107 -18.74 8.43 2.97
C GLU A 107 -18.12 8.32 4.38
N GLY A 108 -17.04 7.55 4.50
CA GLY A 108 -16.33 7.39 5.76
C GLY A 108 -15.79 8.73 6.30
N LEU A 109 -15.24 9.57 5.42
CA LEU A 109 -14.68 10.87 5.79
C LEU A 109 -15.74 11.83 6.30
N GLN A 110 -16.93 11.84 5.70
CA GLN A 110 -18.04 12.62 6.26
C GLN A 110 -18.51 12.08 7.62
N SER A 111 -18.48 10.76 7.84
CA SER A 111 -18.79 10.16 9.14
C SER A 111 -17.78 10.51 10.23
N VAL A 112 -16.49 10.61 9.88
CA VAL A 112 -15.48 11.14 10.83
C VAL A 112 -15.72 12.61 11.12
N VAL A 113 -16.04 13.42 10.10
CA VAL A 113 -16.33 14.84 10.30
C VAL A 113 -17.60 15.08 11.13
N SER A 114 -18.61 14.23 11.01
CA SER A 114 -19.83 14.30 11.84
C SER A 114 -19.60 13.80 13.27
N GLY A 115 -18.53 13.02 13.49
CA GLY A 115 -18.22 12.39 14.77
C GLY A 115 -18.95 11.08 15.02
N GLU A 116 -19.56 10.49 14.00
CA GLU A 116 -20.17 9.15 14.07
C GLU A 116 -19.10 8.05 14.06
N VAL A 117 -17.98 8.29 13.37
CA VAL A 117 -16.78 7.45 13.44
C VAL A 117 -15.64 8.26 14.08
N ASP A 118 -14.92 7.65 15.01
CA ASP A 118 -13.91 8.37 15.77
C ASP A 118 -12.68 8.77 14.94
N PHE A 119 -12.25 7.89 14.04
CA PHE A 119 -11.09 8.08 13.17
C PHE A 119 -11.15 7.23 11.90
N MET A 120 -10.38 7.62 10.89
CA MET A 120 -10.12 6.79 9.70
C MET A 120 -8.72 7.00 9.15
N TYR A 121 -8.26 6.06 8.33
CA TYR A 121 -7.10 6.26 7.47
C TYR A 121 -7.56 6.84 6.14
N ASP A 122 -6.95 7.93 5.68
CA ASP A 122 -7.32 8.60 4.43
C ASP A 122 -6.13 9.21 3.70
N ALA A 123 -6.26 9.39 2.38
CA ALA A 123 -5.23 10.04 1.58
C ALA A 123 -5.25 11.57 1.76
N ILE A 124 -4.09 12.22 1.55
CA ILE A 124 -3.96 13.68 1.63
C ILE A 124 -4.90 14.43 0.66
N PRO A 125 -5.10 14.01 -0.61
CA PRO A 125 -5.95 14.75 -1.54
C PRO A 125 -7.40 14.91 -1.07
N SER A 126 -7.94 13.91 -0.37
CA SER A 126 -9.32 13.91 0.16
C SER A 126 -9.43 14.57 1.53
N SER A 127 -8.55 14.22 2.48
CA SER A 127 -8.62 14.74 3.85
C SER A 127 -7.91 16.09 4.04
N GLY A 128 -6.89 16.39 3.25
CA GLY A 128 -6.04 17.58 3.40
C GLY A 128 -6.80 18.91 3.44
N PRO A 129 -7.78 19.17 2.55
CA PRO A 129 -8.61 20.37 2.63
C PRO A 129 -9.43 20.47 3.92
N LEU A 130 -9.90 19.33 4.46
CA LEU A 130 -10.67 19.29 5.71
C LEU A 130 -9.78 19.47 6.94
N VAL A 131 -8.55 18.98 6.89
CA VAL A 131 -7.53 19.23 7.91
C VAL A 131 -7.14 20.71 7.91
N LYS A 132 -6.88 21.30 6.73
CA LYS A 132 -6.60 22.73 6.59
C LYS A 132 -7.78 23.61 7.02
N GLY A 133 -9.00 23.13 6.84
CA GLY A 133 -10.23 23.77 7.28
C GLY A 133 -10.65 23.46 8.72
N GLU A 134 -9.78 22.83 9.52
CA GLU A 134 -10.02 22.50 10.94
C GLU A 134 -11.33 21.73 11.18
N ARG A 135 -11.76 20.92 10.19
CA ARG A 135 -12.86 19.96 10.36
C ARG A 135 -12.34 18.61 10.83
N LEU A 136 -11.11 18.29 10.46
CA LEU A 136 -10.38 17.09 10.85
C LEU A 136 -9.01 17.46 11.39
N ARG A 137 -8.43 16.53 12.15
CA ARG A 137 -7.03 16.57 12.57
C ARG A 137 -6.31 15.38 11.98
N ALA A 138 -5.22 15.63 11.27
CA ALA A 138 -4.26 14.56 10.99
C ALA A 138 -3.45 14.28 12.25
N ILE A 139 -3.65 13.11 12.84
CA ILE A 139 -2.79 12.57 13.89
C ILE A 139 -1.81 11.58 13.24
N ALA A 140 -0.68 11.31 13.89
CA ALA A 140 0.45 10.55 13.32
C ALA A 140 1.31 11.28 12.28
N VAL A 141 1.17 12.61 12.10
CA VAL A 141 2.00 13.38 11.14
C VAL A 141 3.49 13.48 11.54
N ASP A 142 3.78 13.29 12.83
CA ASP A 142 5.14 13.28 13.40
C ASP A 142 5.60 11.86 13.77
N ILE A 143 5.01 10.86 13.12
CA ILE A 143 5.42 9.45 13.28
C ILE A 143 6.13 9.04 12.00
N ARG A 144 7.30 8.40 12.17
CA ARG A 144 8.01 7.77 11.06
C ARG A 144 7.31 6.46 10.72
N VAL A 145 6.96 6.30 9.46
CA VAL A 145 6.34 5.11 8.89
C VAL A 145 7.22 4.66 7.74
N ASN A 146 7.67 3.41 7.76
CA ASN A 146 8.46 2.81 6.69
C ASN A 146 7.93 1.40 6.41
N CYS A 147 8.15 0.90 5.20
CA CYS A 147 7.83 -0.45 4.78
C CYS A 147 9.11 -1.29 4.73
N VAL A 148 9.01 -2.56 5.13
CA VAL A 148 10.04 -3.56 4.85
C VAL A 148 9.42 -4.59 3.92
N HIS A 149 10.01 -4.74 2.74
CA HIS A 149 9.53 -5.63 1.69
C HIS A 149 10.48 -6.82 1.54
N PRO A 150 10.24 -7.90 2.28
CA PRO A 150 11.08 -9.09 2.18
C PRO A 150 10.66 -10.00 1.03
N SER A 151 11.61 -10.80 0.53
CA SER A 151 11.30 -11.94 -0.35
C SER A 151 10.94 -13.21 0.43
N TYR A 152 11.13 -14.40 -0.17
CA TYR A 152 11.04 -15.69 0.52
C TYR A 152 12.01 -15.72 1.71
N ILE A 153 11.45 -15.49 2.90
CA ILE A 153 12.17 -15.65 4.16
C ILE A 153 12.14 -17.13 4.54
N TRP A 154 13.29 -17.67 4.94
CA TRP A 154 13.42 -19.06 5.36
C TRP A 154 12.83 -19.34 6.76
N THR A 155 11.51 -19.25 6.87
CA THR A 155 10.74 -19.52 8.09
C THR A 155 10.18 -20.95 8.11
N PRO A 156 9.79 -21.51 9.26
CA PRO A 156 9.16 -22.84 9.32
C PRO A 156 7.95 -23.00 8.39
N LEU A 157 7.11 -21.96 8.28
CA LEU A 157 5.96 -21.95 7.38
C LEU A 157 6.39 -22.10 5.90
N VAL A 158 7.41 -21.35 5.50
CA VAL A 158 7.95 -21.38 4.13
C VAL A 158 8.68 -22.69 3.87
N GLN A 159 9.41 -23.22 4.85
CA GLN A 159 10.05 -24.53 4.78
C GLN A 159 9.04 -25.63 4.48
N ASP A 160 7.97 -25.72 5.26
CA ASP A 160 6.94 -26.75 5.11
C ASP A 160 6.25 -26.65 3.74
N ARG A 161 5.95 -25.43 3.28
CA ARG A 161 5.37 -25.19 1.96
C ARG A 161 6.32 -25.65 0.85
N LEU A 162 7.57 -25.21 0.89
CA LEU A 162 8.52 -25.48 -0.19
C LEU A 162 8.97 -26.95 -0.21
N ILE A 163 9.11 -27.60 0.93
CA ILE A 163 9.40 -29.05 0.98
C ILE A 163 8.25 -29.83 0.34
N LYS A 164 6.99 -29.45 0.59
CA LYS A 164 5.82 -30.08 -0.09
C LYS A 164 5.81 -29.82 -1.59
N GLU A 165 6.19 -28.62 -2.03
CA GLU A 165 6.20 -28.22 -3.43
C GLU A 165 7.33 -28.90 -4.23
N TYR A 166 8.54 -28.96 -3.67
CA TYR A 166 9.74 -29.48 -4.34
C TYR A 166 10.09 -30.94 -3.98
N GLY A 167 9.34 -31.55 -3.05
CA GLY A 167 9.45 -32.94 -2.61
C GLY A 167 10.53 -33.19 -1.55
N ASP A 168 11.61 -32.40 -1.54
CA ASP A 168 12.65 -32.48 -0.52
C ASP A 168 13.28 -31.11 -0.21
N LYS A 169 13.94 -31.02 0.94
CA LYS A 169 14.55 -29.79 1.46
C LYS A 169 15.70 -29.27 0.59
N GLU A 170 16.49 -30.16 0.01
CA GLU A 170 17.67 -29.78 -0.77
C GLU A 170 17.25 -29.13 -2.09
N ARG A 171 16.26 -29.71 -2.78
CA ARG A 171 15.66 -29.12 -3.97
C ARG A 171 14.98 -27.79 -3.70
N ALA A 172 14.21 -27.70 -2.61
CA ALA A 172 13.60 -26.44 -2.19
C ALA A 172 14.64 -25.34 -1.97
N LEU A 173 15.72 -25.64 -1.24
CA LEU A 173 16.80 -24.69 -0.98
C LEU A 173 17.52 -24.27 -2.26
N ASN A 174 17.84 -25.21 -3.15
CA ASN A 174 18.51 -24.91 -4.41
C ASN A 174 17.63 -24.06 -5.34
N ALA A 175 16.34 -24.33 -5.40
CA ALA A 175 15.38 -23.56 -6.19
C ALA A 175 15.30 -22.10 -5.71
N ILE A 176 15.18 -21.85 -4.40
CA ILE A 176 15.10 -20.48 -3.89
C ILE A 176 16.44 -19.75 -3.98
N LYS A 177 17.56 -20.41 -3.69
CA LYS A 177 18.90 -19.81 -3.85
C LYS A 177 19.15 -19.33 -5.27
N ALA A 178 18.71 -20.11 -6.28
CA ALA A 178 18.87 -19.75 -7.68
C ALA A 178 18.05 -18.51 -8.09
N MET A 179 16.99 -18.17 -7.34
CA MET A 179 16.17 -16.99 -7.61
C MET A 179 16.72 -15.71 -6.98
N ASN A 180 17.73 -15.81 -6.10
CA ASN A 180 18.31 -14.67 -5.41
C ASN A 180 19.71 -14.41 -6.01
N PRO A 181 19.94 -13.28 -6.69
CA PRO A 181 21.25 -12.94 -7.26
C PRO A 181 22.41 -12.98 -6.27
N MET A 182 22.16 -12.73 -4.99
CA MET A 182 23.17 -12.86 -3.92
C MET A 182 23.52 -14.31 -3.55
N GLY A 183 22.88 -15.31 -4.16
CA GLY A 183 23.18 -16.73 -3.98
C GLY A 183 22.85 -17.32 -2.61
N ARG A 184 22.19 -16.55 -1.74
CA ARG A 184 21.75 -16.97 -0.40
C ARG A 184 20.27 -16.66 -0.18
N LEU A 185 19.66 -17.39 0.75
CA LEU A 185 18.31 -17.08 1.21
C LEU A 185 18.32 -15.84 2.11
N VAL A 186 17.16 -15.19 2.15
CA VAL A 186 16.86 -14.19 3.18
C VAL A 186 16.47 -14.95 4.44
N GLU A 187 17.16 -14.67 5.53
CA GLU A 187 16.86 -15.25 6.84
C GLU A 187 16.02 -14.27 7.68
N PRO A 188 15.28 -14.73 8.70
CA PRO A 188 14.52 -13.85 9.59
C PRO A 188 15.36 -12.71 10.18
N GLU A 189 16.64 -12.97 10.45
CA GLU A 189 17.59 -12.01 11.00
C GLU A 189 17.90 -10.86 10.03
N ASP A 190 17.93 -11.11 8.72
CA ASP A 190 18.13 -10.05 7.71
C ASP A 190 16.97 -9.03 7.78
N VAL A 191 15.73 -9.53 7.91
CA VAL A 191 14.53 -8.70 8.01
C VAL A 191 14.45 -8.01 9.36
N ALA A 192 14.77 -8.72 10.45
CA ALA A 192 14.80 -8.15 11.79
C ALA A 192 15.83 -7.01 11.92
N ALA A 193 17.00 -7.15 11.28
CA ALA A 193 18.01 -6.10 11.25
C ALA A 193 17.52 -4.84 10.50
N ALA A 194 16.84 -5.02 9.36
CA ALA A 194 16.23 -3.91 8.63
C ALA A 194 15.16 -3.18 9.46
N VAL A 195 14.30 -3.94 10.14
CA VAL A 195 13.29 -3.38 11.06
C VAL A 195 13.96 -2.64 12.23
N ALA A 196 14.99 -3.24 12.85
CA ALA A 196 15.72 -2.64 13.96
C ALA A 196 16.39 -1.31 13.55
N PHE A 197 16.99 -1.26 12.37
CA PHE A 197 17.55 -0.03 11.80
C PHE A 197 16.46 1.04 11.63
N LEU A 198 15.35 0.71 10.96
CA LEU A 198 14.24 1.66 10.74
C LEU A 198 13.61 2.14 12.05
N ALA A 199 13.61 1.31 13.10
CA ALA A 199 13.13 1.67 14.43
C ALA A 199 14.13 2.55 15.23
N SER A 200 15.40 2.58 14.85
CA SER A 200 16.47 3.28 15.58
C SER A 200 16.55 4.79 15.30
N GLU A 201 17.33 5.49 16.14
CA GLU A 201 17.69 6.91 15.95
C GLU A 201 18.56 7.17 14.71
N ASP A 202 19.24 6.14 14.19
CA ASP A 202 20.01 6.25 12.96
C ASP A 202 19.09 6.46 11.74
N ALA A 203 17.83 6.01 11.84
CA ALA A 203 16.79 6.23 10.84
C ALA A 203 15.85 7.41 11.19
N ARG A 204 16.25 8.33 12.09
CA ARG A 204 15.38 9.44 12.54
C ARG A 204 14.89 10.38 11.44
N MET A 205 15.57 10.40 10.28
CA MET A 205 15.16 11.18 9.10
C MET A 205 14.65 10.31 7.95
N ILE A 206 14.43 9.02 8.19
CA ILE A 206 13.89 8.08 7.20
C ILE A 206 12.41 7.85 7.50
N ASN A 207 11.56 8.37 6.60
CA ASN A 207 10.12 8.28 6.65
C ASN A 207 9.59 8.07 5.21
N GLY A 208 8.61 7.19 5.04
CA GLY A 208 8.07 6.79 3.75
C GLY A 208 8.98 5.87 2.92
N ALA A 209 10.02 5.27 3.51
CA ALA A 209 10.91 4.39 2.76
C ALA A 209 10.27 3.02 2.52
N ASP A 210 10.40 2.49 1.29
CA ASP A 210 10.22 1.07 0.99
C ASP A 210 11.58 0.38 0.97
N LEU A 211 11.88 -0.38 2.02
CA LEU A 211 13.15 -1.07 2.18
C LEU A 211 13.03 -2.53 1.73
N VAL A 212 13.54 -2.79 0.53
CA VAL A 212 13.60 -4.13 -0.06
C VAL A 212 14.67 -4.98 0.62
N VAL A 213 14.29 -6.17 1.11
CA VAL A 213 15.18 -7.16 1.75
C VAL A 213 15.00 -8.50 1.07
N ASP A 214 15.58 -8.67 -0.12
CA ASP A 214 15.22 -9.75 -1.03
C ASP A 214 16.39 -10.51 -1.67
N GLY A 215 17.64 -10.12 -1.37
CA GLY A 215 18.81 -10.73 -2.00
C GLY A 215 18.96 -10.41 -3.49
N GLY A 216 18.34 -9.33 -3.97
CA GLY A 216 18.35 -8.87 -5.37
C GLY A 216 17.23 -9.45 -6.24
N ARG A 217 16.23 -10.11 -5.65
CA ARG A 217 15.21 -10.83 -6.43
C ARG A 217 14.35 -9.91 -7.30
N LEU A 218 13.96 -8.73 -6.82
CA LEU A 218 13.05 -7.81 -7.51
C LEU A 218 13.69 -7.08 -8.68
N ILE A 219 15.02 -7.05 -8.78
CA ILE A 219 15.77 -6.29 -9.78
C ILE A 219 16.24 -7.14 -10.97
N GLN A 220 15.73 -8.37 -11.11
CA GLN A 220 16.03 -9.29 -12.22
C GLN A 220 14.87 -9.41 -13.21
#